data_AF-A0A929VEM0-F1
#
_entry.id   AF-A0A929VEM0-F1
#
_cell.length_a   1.000
_cell.length_b   1.000
_cell.length_c   1.000
_cell.angle_alpha   90.00
_cell.angle_beta   90.00
_cell.angle_gamma   90.00
#
_symmetry.space_group_name_H-M   'P 1'
#
loop_
_entity.id
_entity.type
_entity.pdbx_description
1 polymer ?
#
loop_
_entity_poly.entity_id
_entity_poly.type
_entity_poly.pdbx_seq_one_letter_code
_entity_poly.pdbx_strand_id
1 'polypeptide(L)'
;MNRSMEEGHQEGVDRRSPLRILVVTQCFYPDIYAVNDIVEEMVKRGHKVTVLTGLPDYTTSKIPPEYRHGKRRHEHYKGADVYRVQTIARHHGPIWRSLN
;
A
#
# COMPACT_ATOMS: atom_id res chain seq x y z
N MET A 1 -46.42 -22.59 10.31
CA MET A 1 -45.74 -22.08 11.52
C MET A 1 -44.25 -22.00 11.19
N ASN A 2 -43.72 -20.79 11.08
CA ASN A 2 -42.32 -20.48 10.73
C ASN A 2 -41.33 -21.20 11.65
N ARG A 3 -40.11 -21.50 11.16
CA ARG A 3 -38.82 -21.03 11.71
C ARG A 3 -37.61 -21.70 11.02
N SER A 4 -36.83 -20.85 10.32
CA SER A 4 -35.36 -20.88 10.10
C SER A 4 -34.78 -22.12 9.40
N MET A 5 -34.35 -22.08 8.12
CA MET A 5 -33.26 -21.26 7.57
C MET A 5 -32.09 -21.10 8.56
N GLU A 6 -31.26 -22.14 8.64
CA GLU A 6 -29.83 -22.01 8.91
C GLU A 6 -29.09 -22.66 7.73
N GLU A 7 -29.08 -21.95 6.60
CA GLU A 7 -28.07 -22.16 5.58
C GLU A 7 -26.76 -21.67 6.17
N GLY A 8 -25.98 -22.60 6.73
CA GLY A 8 -24.59 -22.35 7.09
C GLY A 8 -23.82 -22.01 5.81
N HIS A 9 -23.66 -20.73 5.54
CA HIS A 9 -22.70 -20.23 4.56
C HIS A 9 -21.31 -20.53 5.11
N GLN A 10 -20.80 -21.73 4.81
CA GLN A 10 -19.39 -22.04 4.99
C GLN A 10 -18.61 -21.16 4.00
N GLU A 11 -18.11 -20.02 4.48
CA GLU A 11 -17.12 -19.23 3.74
C GLU A 11 -15.91 -20.13 3.46
N GLY A 12 -15.72 -20.44 2.18
CA GLY A 12 -14.60 -21.24 1.71
C GLY A 12 -13.29 -20.53 2.02
N VAL A 13 -12.61 -20.97 3.08
CA VAL A 13 -11.20 -20.64 3.30
C VAL A 13 -10.42 -21.12 2.07
N ASP A 14 -9.94 -20.17 1.27
CA ASP A 14 -9.12 -20.42 0.09
C ASP A 14 -7.93 -21.30 0.46
N ARG A 15 -7.91 -22.55 -0.01
CA ARG A 15 -6.87 -23.56 0.26
C ARG A 15 -5.55 -23.29 -0.48
N ARG A 16 -5.23 -22.03 -0.77
CA ARG A 16 -3.98 -21.67 -1.44
C ARG A 16 -2.84 -21.54 -0.44
N SER A 17 -1.68 -22.07 -0.82
CA SER A 17 -0.46 -21.89 -0.05
C SER A 17 -0.12 -20.41 0.07
N PRO A 18 0.45 -19.97 1.22
CA PRO A 18 0.83 -18.58 1.42
C PRO A 18 1.88 -18.15 0.38
N LEU A 19 1.59 -17.09 -0.35
CA LEU A 19 2.47 -16.52 -1.38
C LEU A 19 3.39 -15.44 -0.81
N ARG A 20 4.47 -15.16 -1.54
CA ARG A 20 5.31 -13.97 -1.36
C ARG A 20 5.00 -12.99 -2.48
N ILE A 21 4.44 -11.84 -2.14
CA ILE A 21 3.91 -10.87 -3.10
C ILE A 21 4.70 -9.57 -2.97
N LEU A 22 5.25 -9.08 -4.09
CA LEU A 22 5.81 -7.74 -4.18
C LEU A 22 4.81 -6.82 -4.88
N VAL A 23 4.37 -5.79 -4.17
CA VAL A 23 3.51 -4.73 -4.70
C VAL A 23 4.37 -3.52 -5.01
N VAL A 24 4.42 -3.10 -6.27
CA VAL A 24 5.16 -1.90 -6.70
C VAL A 24 4.14 -0.80 -6.98
N THR A 25 4.24 0.32 -6.27
CA THR A 25 3.30 1.44 -6.42
C THR A 25 3.98 2.78 -6.15
N GLN A 26 3.66 3.81 -6.93
CA GLN A 26 4.21 5.14 -6.70
C GLN A 26 3.67 5.77 -5.41
N CYS A 27 2.40 5.54 -5.11
CA CYS A 27 1.73 6.09 -3.93
C CYS A 27 1.28 4.96 -3.01
N PHE A 28 1.50 5.15 -1.71
CA PHE A 28 1.08 4.24 -0.65
C PHE A 28 0.86 5.06 0.62
N TYR A 29 0.39 4.41 1.69
CA TYR A 29 0.27 5.01 3.03
C TYR A 29 1.51 5.86 3.35
N PRO A 30 1.39 7.08 3.92
CA PRO A 30 0.20 7.72 4.50
C PRO A 30 -0.85 8.21 3.49
N ASP A 31 -0.54 8.26 2.20
CA ASP A 31 -1.54 8.66 1.21
C ASP A 31 -2.58 7.54 1.05
N ILE A 32 -3.86 7.90 0.99
CA ILE A 32 -4.98 6.95 0.96
C ILE A 32 -5.32 6.61 -0.50
N TYR A 33 -5.09 5.35 -0.87
CA TYR A 33 -5.39 4.79 -2.18
C TYR A 33 -5.96 3.37 -2.08
N ALA A 34 -6.60 2.89 -3.15
CA ALA A 34 -7.17 1.55 -3.21
C ALA A 34 -6.11 0.44 -2.99
N VAL A 35 -4.84 0.69 -3.34
CA VAL A 35 -3.74 -0.26 -3.11
C VAL A 35 -3.52 -0.55 -1.63
N ASN A 36 -3.83 0.40 -0.74
CA ASN A 36 -3.69 0.22 0.71
C ASN A 36 -4.63 -0.90 1.21
N ASP A 37 -5.87 -0.89 0.74
CA ASP A 37 -6.89 -1.89 1.11
C ASP A 37 -6.56 -3.24 0.49
N ILE A 38 -6.08 -3.26 -0.75
CA ILE A 38 -5.64 -4.49 -1.42
C ILE A 38 -4.49 -5.16 -0.66
N VAL A 39 -3.48 -4.38 -0.24
CA VAL A 39 -2.34 -4.89 0.54
C VAL A 39 -2.81 -5.47 1.87
N GLU A 40 -3.68 -4.74 2.57
CA GLU A 40 -4.23 -5.21 3.85
C GLU A 40 -5.01 -6.52 3.68
N GLU A 41 -5.84 -6.61 2.64
CA GLU A 41 -6.62 -7.81 2.35
C GLU A 41 -5.74 -9.01 1.97
N MET A 42 -4.67 -8.78 1.20
CA MET A 42 -3.69 -9.83 0.89
C MET A 42 -2.98 -10.35 2.14
N VAL A 43 -2.64 -9.46 3.09
CA VAL A 43 -2.07 -9.87 4.37
C VAL A 43 -3.09 -10.65 5.20
N LYS A 44 -4.35 -10.21 5.26
CA LYS A 44 -5.44 -10.92 5.97
C LYS A 44 -5.66 -12.33 5.45
N ARG A 45 -5.47 -12.56 4.14
CA ARG A 45 -5.51 -13.88 3.51
C ARG A 45 -4.28 -14.76 3.80
N GLY A 46 -3.34 -14.27 4.61
CA GLY A 46 -2.15 -15.02 5.05
C GLY A 46 -0.97 -14.96 4.07
N HIS A 47 -0.99 -14.06 3.09
CA HIS A 47 0.16 -13.88 2.20
C HIS A 47 1.23 -12.98 2.84
N LYS A 48 2.50 -13.26 2.53
CA LYS A 48 3.60 -12.35 2.87
C LYS A 48 3.69 -11.26 1.81
N VAL A 49 3.36 -10.04 2.18
CA VAL A 49 3.34 -8.88 1.27
C VAL A 49 4.50 -7.95 1.57
N THR A 50 5.21 -7.55 0.53
CA THR A 50 6.20 -6.48 0.55
C THR A 50 5.78 -5.41 -0.44
N VAL A 51 5.82 -4.15 -0.03
CA VAL A 51 5.46 -2.98 -0.83
C VAL A 51 6.74 -2.21 -1.15
N LEU A 52 7.00 -1.97 -2.42
CA LEU A 52 8.04 -1.04 -2.88
C LEU A 52 7.35 0.23 -3.37
N THR A 53 7.62 1.36 -2.72
CA THR A 53 6.91 2.60 -2.99
C THR A 53 7.80 3.84 -2.97
N GLY A 54 7.26 4.96 -3.47
CA GLY A 54 7.92 6.24 -3.42
C GLY A 54 7.84 6.90 -2.04
N LEU A 55 8.45 8.08 -1.95
CA LEU A 55 8.20 8.99 -0.85
C LEU A 55 6.79 9.57 -0.97
N PRO A 56 6.05 9.74 0.14
CA PRO A 56 4.75 10.39 0.08
C PRO A 56 4.95 11.84 -0.36
N ASP A 57 4.45 12.19 -1.53
CA ASP A 57 4.48 13.55 -2.08
C ASP A 57 3.11 13.98 -2.61
N TYR A 58 2.13 13.08 -2.65
CA TYR A 58 0.88 13.31 -3.37
C TYR A 58 -0.09 14.22 -2.62
N THR A 59 -0.31 14.03 -1.31
CA THR A 59 -1.30 14.83 -0.57
C THR A 59 -0.83 16.26 -0.27
N THR A 60 0.48 16.51 -0.21
CA THR A 60 1.02 17.82 0.23
C THR A 60 1.92 18.50 -0.81
N SER A 61 2.11 17.88 -1.98
CA SER A 61 3.07 18.31 -3.03
C SER A 61 4.51 18.48 -2.52
N LYS A 62 4.81 17.95 -1.32
CA LYS A 62 6.09 18.03 -0.64
C LYS A 62 6.29 16.74 0.14
N ILE A 63 7.54 16.30 0.26
CA ILE A 63 7.85 15.17 1.14
C ILE A 63 7.70 15.63 2.60
N PRO A 64 6.90 14.95 3.44
CA PRO A 64 6.76 15.29 4.85
C PRO A 64 8.12 15.21 5.57
N PRO A 65 8.38 16.08 6.57
CA PRO A 65 9.68 16.17 7.26
C PRO A 65 10.21 14.83 7.79
N GLU A 66 9.32 13.97 8.25
CA GLU A 66 9.62 12.66 8.81
C GLU A 66 10.12 11.63 7.79
N TYR A 67 9.94 11.89 6.49
CA TYR A 67 10.42 11.09 5.36
C TYR A 67 11.66 11.68 4.67
N ARG A 68 12.15 12.84 5.14
CA ARG A 68 13.35 13.50 4.59
C ARG A 68 14.64 12.89 5.12
N HIS A 69 15.77 13.23 4.48
CA HIS A 69 17.12 12.84 4.90
C HIS A 69 17.33 11.33 5.09
N GLY A 70 16.68 10.52 4.26
CA GLY A 70 16.83 9.05 4.33
C GLY A 70 16.04 8.39 5.46
N LYS A 71 15.18 9.12 6.17
CA LYS A 71 14.33 8.56 7.23
C LYS A 71 13.14 7.79 6.64
N ARG A 72 12.61 6.84 7.43
CA ARG A 72 11.43 6.02 7.11
C ARG A 72 11.47 5.34 5.74
N ARG A 73 12.63 4.73 5.44
CA ARG A 73 12.85 3.94 4.22
C ARG A 73 12.33 2.51 4.32
N HIS A 74 12.15 2.03 5.54
CA HIS A 74 11.57 0.73 5.82
C HIS A 74 10.55 0.92 6.95
N GLU A 75 9.32 0.47 6.72
CA GLU A 75 8.20 0.59 7.64
C GLU A 75 7.37 -0.71 7.61
N HIS A 76 6.58 -0.97 8.64
CA HIS A 76 5.59 -2.03 8.63
C HIS A 76 4.18 -1.42 8.60
N TYR A 77 3.38 -1.83 7.62
CA TYR A 77 2.00 -1.37 7.48
C TYR A 77 1.05 -2.57 7.52
N LYS A 78 0.27 -2.70 8.59
CA LYS A 78 -0.76 -3.74 8.77
C LYS A 78 -0.28 -5.16 8.42
N GLY A 79 0.99 -5.47 8.75
CA GLY A 79 1.62 -6.77 8.48
C GLY A 79 2.33 -6.91 7.13
N ALA A 80 2.32 -5.87 6.29
CA ALA A 80 3.17 -5.78 5.10
C ALA A 80 4.47 -5.02 5.39
N ASP A 81 5.57 -5.47 4.77
CA ASP A 81 6.85 -4.76 4.77
C ASP A 81 6.81 -3.64 3.72
N VAL A 82 7.19 -2.41 4.06
CA VAL A 82 7.13 -1.25 3.14
C VAL A 82 8.53 -0.67 2.97
N TYR A 83 9.04 -0.70 1.74
CA TYR A 83 10.31 -0.12 1.36
C TYR A 83 10.10 1.13 0.51
N ARG A 84 10.73 2.24 0.89
CA ARG A 84 10.63 3.51 0.18
C ARG A 84 11.89 3.84 -0.59
N VAL A 85 11.77 3.94 -1.91
CA VAL A 85 12.83 4.46 -2.76
C VAL A 85 12.80 5.98 -2.77
N GLN A 86 13.93 6.60 -3.14
CA GLN A 86 13.95 8.04 -3.37
C GLN A 86 13.05 8.35 -4.57
N THR A 87 12.25 9.40 -4.44
CA THR A 87 11.39 9.90 -5.50
C THR A 87 11.74 11.37 -5.72
N ILE A 88 11.93 11.76 -6.97
CA ILE A 88 11.98 13.18 -7.34
C ILE A 88 10.56 13.70 -7.20
N ALA A 89 10.33 14.59 -6.24
CA ALA A 89 8.99 15.12 -5.97
C ALA A 89 8.39 15.74 -7.24
N ARG A 90 7.08 15.60 -7.42
CA ARG A 90 6.41 16.21 -8.56
C ARG A 90 6.51 17.74 -8.50
N HIS A 91 7.37 18.32 -9.34
CA HIS A 91 7.51 19.76 -9.43
C HIS A 91 6.43 20.37 -10.33
N HIS A 92 5.86 21.49 -9.91
CA HIS A 92 4.91 22.28 -10.70
C HIS A 92 5.55 23.60 -11.14
N GLY A 93 5.39 23.96 -12.41
CA GLY A 93 5.87 25.22 -12.98
C GLY A 93 6.21 25.11 -14.47
N PRO A 94 6.28 26.22 -15.21
CA PRO A 94 6.66 26.21 -16.63
C PRO A 94 8.07 25.66 -16.83
N ILE A 95 9.04 26.01 -15.97
CA ILE A 95 10.43 25.55 -16.04
C ILE A 95 10.51 24.01 -15.90
N TRP A 96 9.86 23.46 -14.89
CA TRP A 96 9.86 22.00 -14.66
C TRP A 96 9.07 21.22 -15.71
N ARG A 97 8.04 21.81 -16.32
CA ARG A 97 7.32 21.21 -17.46
C ARG A 97 8.16 21.17 -18.74
N SER A 98 9.06 22.12 -18.93
CA SER A 98 9.95 22.18 -20.10
C SER A 98 11.20 21.30 -19.98
N LEU A 99 11.54 20.85 -18.77
CA LEU A 99 12.69 19.99 -18.49
C LEU A 99 12.34 18.50 -18.33
N ASN A 100 11.06 18.14 -18.50
CA ASN A 100 10.61 16.75 -18.51
C ASN A 100 10.74 16.13 -19.90
#